data_AF-A0A7V3ZWG1-F1
#
_entry.id   AF-A0A7V3ZWG1-F1
#
_cell.length_a   1.000
_cell.length_b   1.000
_cell.length_c   1.000
_cell.angle_alpha   90.00
_cell.angle_beta   90.00
_cell.angle_gamma   90.00
#
_symmetry.space_group_name_H-M   'P 1'
#
loop_
_entity.id
_entity.type
_entity.pdbx_description
1 polymer ?
#
loop_
_entity_poly.entity_id
_entity_poly.type
_entity_poly.pdbx_seq_one_letter_code
_entity_poly.pdbx_strand_id
1 'polypeptide(L)'
;MALKITLSMLCGYLLGSFSPSYFLGKLLRGIDIREVGERNAGIINAYKILGPIPAFFTTIFDLSKGLISAFIAHKIGIGYPINFLISYTAVLGHVFPFYLKLKGGQGEATAMGIFLFFFFRTLFMKSDFIIAFLLLLFYVLGLIYIIGLSRILGLYILPIAFLLVAIHSSTLEWVTILIFTAHTFAVSLRNRIKSGYKLSERTRVTIKWSRFAARPFALLFIIIYYQTSRSFILKLAGAVALTFLAFDLIRLSKAGINQAIMKTLSFAFKTKEEKTFSSMTHFTVASFLSFLLFPRETSCCSILFPVFGDMFAKLMGLEYGRKKLFEKTLEGFLGYISFGIIAGYVYSKLANFPFLLAIIGAFSGAISEVLPWKLDDNLSGALFSGLAMYYFGKILNWL
;
A
#
# COMPACT_ATOMS: atom_id res chain seq x y z
N MET A 1 29.34 21.66 -13.09
CA MET A 1 28.09 20.95 -12.70
C MET A 1 28.13 19.48 -13.09
N ALA A 2 28.38 19.13 -14.36
CA ALA A 2 28.47 17.74 -14.82
C ALA A 2 29.43 16.86 -14.00
N LEU A 3 30.66 17.32 -13.74
CA LEU A 3 31.64 16.57 -12.94
C LEU A 3 31.11 16.20 -11.53
N LYS A 4 30.40 17.11 -10.85
CA LYS A 4 29.80 16.83 -9.53
C LYS A 4 28.73 15.76 -9.61
N ILE A 5 27.89 15.79 -10.66
CA ILE A 5 26.87 14.77 -10.91
C ILE A 5 27.55 13.41 -11.12
N THR A 6 28.50 13.33 -12.04
CA THR A 6 29.21 12.08 -12.37
C THR A 6 29.92 11.48 -11.15
N LEU A 7 30.66 12.29 -10.40
CA LEU A 7 31.34 11.83 -9.19
C LEU A 7 30.34 11.31 -8.14
N SER A 8 29.19 11.96 -8.01
CA SER A 8 28.17 11.56 -7.03
C SER A 8 27.44 10.28 -7.45
N MET A 9 27.17 10.12 -8.75
CA MET A 9 26.65 8.86 -9.31
C MET A 9 27.64 7.70 -9.10
N LEU A 10 28.94 7.96 -9.30
CA LEU A 10 29.99 6.97 -9.05
C LEU A 10 30.06 6.61 -7.56
N CYS A 11 30.04 7.60 -6.67
CA CYS A 11 30.02 7.38 -5.23
C CYS A 11 28.81 6.57 -4.79
N GLY A 12 27.61 6.92 -5.28
CA GLY A 12 26.38 6.17 -5.00
C GLY A 12 26.49 4.73 -5.46
N TYR A 13 26.95 4.48 -6.69
CA TYR A 13 27.15 3.13 -7.21
C TYR A 13 28.18 2.31 -6.41
N LEU A 14 29.33 2.89 -6.07
CA LEU A 14 30.36 2.19 -5.30
C LEU A 14 29.88 1.87 -3.88
N LEU A 15 29.23 2.83 -3.22
CA LEU A 15 28.61 2.63 -1.91
C LEU A 15 27.54 1.54 -1.96
N GLY A 16 26.68 1.58 -2.98
CA GLY A 16 25.65 0.58 -3.23
C GLY A 16 26.21 -0.82 -3.45
N SER A 17 27.33 -0.91 -4.16
CA SER A 17 27.99 -2.16 -4.54
C SER A 17 28.48 -2.96 -3.33
N PHE A 18 28.71 -2.32 -2.20
CA PHE A 18 29.08 -3.04 -0.98
C PHE A 18 27.91 -3.92 -0.50
N SER A 19 28.17 -5.22 -0.41
CA SER A 19 27.19 -6.26 -0.04
C SER A 19 27.59 -6.97 1.26
N PRO A 20 27.09 -6.51 2.43
CA PRO A 20 27.46 -7.07 3.73
C PRO A 20 27.16 -8.56 3.85
N SER A 21 26.00 -9.01 3.37
CA SER A 21 25.57 -10.42 3.37
C SER A 21 26.55 -11.36 2.67
N TYR A 22 27.24 -10.89 1.62
CA TYR A 22 28.24 -11.67 0.90
C TYR A 22 29.49 -11.85 1.77
N PHE A 23 30.01 -10.76 2.33
CA PHE A 23 31.18 -10.80 3.20
C PHE A 23 30.90 -11.58 4.48
N LEU A 24 29.75 -11.37 5.11
CA LEU A 24 29.32 -12.12 6.29
C LEU A 24 29.13 -13.61 5.96
N GLY A 25 28.64 -13.95 4.77
CA GLY A 25 28.55 -15.35 4.32
C GLY A 25 29.92 -16.01 4.20
N LYS A 26 30.88 -15.31 3.59
CA LYS A 26 32.26 -15.79 3.46
C LYS A 26 32.97 -15.88 4.81
N LEU A 27 32.84 -14.86 5.66
CA LEU A 27 33.55 -14.79 6.94
C LEU A 27 32.99 -15.76 7.99
N LEU A 28 31.68 -15.85 8.12
CA LEU A 28 31.05 -16.63 9.20
C LEU A 28 30.84 -18.10 8.82
N ARG A 29 30.70 -18.40 7.53
CA ARG A 29 30.35 -19.76 7.06
C ARG A 29 31.19 -20.27 5.88
N GLY A 30 32.14 -19.48 5.37
CA GLY A 30 32.98 -19.89 4.23
C GLY A 30 32.24 -19.97 2.88
N ILE A 31 30.95 -19.63 2.84
CA ILE A 31 30.09 -19.83 1.67
C ILE A 31 29.89 -18.54 0.87
N ASP A 32 29.71 -18.68 -0.44
CA ASP A 32 29.08 -17.61 -1.21
C ASP A 32 27.57 -17.68 -0.99
N ILE A 33 27.00 -16.68 -0.32
CA ILE A 33 25.57 -16.64 -0.03
C ILE A 33 24.71 -16.66 -1.31
N ARG A 34 25.27 -16.28 -2.46
CA ARG A 34 24.56 -16.25 -3.75
C ARG A 34 24.44 -17.62 -4.40
N GLU A 35 25.14 -18.62 -3.89
CA GLU A 35 25.08 -20.00 -4.39
C GLU A 35 24.08 -20.85 -3.60
N VAL A 36 23.65 -20.36 -2.43
CA VAL A 36 22.77 -21.07 -1.50
C VAL A 36 21.45 -20.33 -1.25
N GLY A 37 20.45 -21.06 -0.77
CA GLY A 37 19.15 -20.50 -0.42
C GLY A 37 18.46 -19.81 -1.60
N GLU A 38 18.18 -18.51 -1.46
CA GLU A 38 17.52 -17.69 -2.48
C GLU A 38 18.45 -17.19 -3.60
N ARG A 39 19.72 -17.61 -3.57
CA ARG A 39 20.72 -17.32 -4.61
C ARG A 39 20.89 -15.82 -4.89
N ASN A 40 20.83 -15.02 -3.84
CA ASN A 40 21.04 -13.57 -3.88
C ASN A 40 21.72 -13.08 -2.60
N ALA A 41 22.33 -11.90 -2.66
CA ALA A 41 23.00 -11.28 -1.51
C ALA A 41 22.06 -10.36 -0.71
N GLY A 42 20.80 -10.74 -0.55
CA GLY A 42 19.78 -9.97 0.16
C GLY A 42 19.60 -10.37 1.64
N ILE A 43 18.84 -9.54 2.36
CA ILE A 43 18.53 -9.69 3.79
C ILE A 43 17.86 -11.03 4.10
N ILE A 44 16.91 -11.47 3.28
CA ILE A 44 16.16 -12.71 3.54
C ILE A 44 17.07 -13.92 3.43
N ASN A 45 17.97 -13.93 2.44
CA ASN A 45 18.93 -15.01 2.30
C ASN A 45 19.94 -14.98 3.45
N ALA A 46 20.40 -13.79 3.88
CA ALA A 46 21.20 -13.64 5.09
C ALA A 46 20.49 -14.17 6.34
N TYR A 47 19.20 -13.91 6.49
CA TYR A 47 18.41 -14.40 7.62
C TYR A 47 18.32 -15.93 7.63
N LYS A 48 17.95 -16.53 6.48
CA LYS A 48 17.78 -17.99 6.37
C LYS A 48 19.09 -18.75 6.47
N ILE A 49 20.17 -18.21 5.89
CA ILE A 49 21.44 -18.90 5.76
C ILE A 49 22.40 -18.56 6.90
N LEU A 50 22.46 -17.32 7.35
CA LEU A 50 23.43 -16.86 8.36
C LEU A 50 22.81 -16.64 9.74
N GLY A 51 21.49 -16.44 9.81
CA GLY A 51 20.74 -16.20 11.04
C GLY A 51 20.32 -14.74 11.23
N PRO A 52 19.61 -14.44 12.34
CA PRO A 52 19.00 -13.12 12.56
C PRO A 52 20.01 -12.00 12.75
N ILE A 53 21.13 -12.24 13.46
CA ILE A 53 22.13 -11.21 13.76
C ILE A 53 22.82 -10.71 12.47
N PRO A 54 23.38 -11.56 11.59
CA PRO A 54 23.96 -11.09 10.33
C PRO A 54 22.94 -10.40 9.40
N ALA A 55 21.69 -10.86 9.42
CA ALA A 55 20.62 -10.25 8.65
C ALA A 55 20.25 -8.84 9.15
N PHE A 56 20.26 -8.62 10.46
CA PHE A 56 20.05 -7.31 11.06
C PHE A 56 21.12 -6.30 10.61
N PHE A 57 22.40 -6.66 10.71
CA PHE A 57 23.49 -5.81 10.23
C PHE A 57 23.44 -5.55 8.72
N THR A 58 23.13 -6.59 7.93
CA THR A 58 22.90 -6.43 6.49
C THR A 58 21.80 -5.42 6.22
N THR A 59 20.70 -5.48 6.98
CA THR A 59 19.55 -4.58 6.84
C THR A 59 19.91 -3.14 7.14
N ILE A 60 20.56 -2.88 8.28
CA ILE A 60 20.99 -1.53 8.68
C ILE A 60 21.90 -0.94 7.61
N PHE A 61 22.88 -1.70 7.14
CA PHE A 61 23.84 -1.21 6.16
C PHE A 61 23.17 -0.95 4.80
N ASP A 62 22.35 -1.87 4.31
CA ASP A 62 21.64 -1.72 3.04
C ASP A 62 20.65 -0.54 3.07
N LEU A 63 19.98 -0.28 4.20
CA LEU A 63 19.19 0.94 4.38
C LEU A 63 20.08 2.19 4.40
N SER A 64 21.17 2.16 5.17
CA SER A 64 22.06 3.30 5.40
C SER A 64 22.72 3.78 4.11
N LYS A 65 23.18 2.87 3.25
CA LYS A 65 23.76 3.28 1.96
C LYS A 65 22.76 3.99 1.04
N GLY A 66 21.48 3.62 1.11
CA GLY A 66 20.41 4.33 0.41
C GLY A 66 20.23 5.75 0.94
N LEU A 67 20.15 5.90 2.27
CA LEU A 67 20.06 7.20 2.95
C LEU A 67 21.26 8.09 2.61
N ILE A 68 22.48 7.56 2.71
CA ILE A 68 23.72 8.29 2.44
C ILE A 68 23.79 8.72 0.97
N SER A 69 23.44 7.83 0.03
CA SER A 69 23.40 8.17 -1.39
C SER A 69 22.45 9.33 -1.68
N ALA A 70 21.26 9.31 -1.07
CA ALA A 70 20.28 10.38 -1.22
C ALA A 70 20.71 11.69 -0.54
N PHE A 71 21.40 11.62 0.59
CA PHE A 71 22.00 12.78 1.24
C PHE A 71 23.11 13.42 0.38
N ILE A 72 24.01 12.61 -0.18
CA ILE A 72 25.05 13.09 -1.11
C ILE A 72 24.38 13.80 -2.28
N ALA A 73 23.37 13.17 -2.89
CA ALA A 73 22.63 13.76 -4.00
C ALA A 73 22.01 15.12 -3.63
N HIS A 74 21.37 15.21 -2.45
CA HIS A 74 20.80 16.46 -1.98
C HIS A 74 21.83 17.57 -1.80
N LYS A 75 23.00 17.27 -1.24
CA LYS A 75 24.05 18.27 -0.95
C LYS A 75 24.64 18.91 -2.21
N ILE A 76 24.54 18.27 -3.37
CA ILE A 76 24.97 18.86 -4.65
C ILE A 76 24.05 20.02 -5.04
N GLY A 77 22.84 20.09 -4.48
CA GLY A 77 21.92 21.23 -4.65
C GLY A 77 21.22 21.27 -6.01
N ILE A 78 21.10 20.12 -6.68
CA ILE A 78 20.45 20.03 -7.99
C ILE A 78 18.96 19.73 -7.79
N GLY A 79 18.13 20.05 -8.79
CA GLY A 79 16.71 19.71 -8.78
C GLY A 79 16.44 18.21 -8.54
N TYR A 80 15.25 17.91 -8.03
CA TYR A 80 14.89 16.58 -7.54
C TYR A 80 15.04 15.42 -8.53
N PRO A 81 14.73 15.53 -9.84
CA PRO A 81 14.93 14.41 -10.75
C PRO A 81 16.39 13.95 -10.82
N ILE A 82 17.33 14.90 -10.82
CA ILE A 82 18.75 14.60 -10.89
C ILE A 82 19.24 14.05 -9.54
N ASN A 83 18.81 14.64 -8.42
CA ASN A 83 19.15 14.09 -7.10
C ASN A 83 18.68 12.65 -6.97
N PHE A 84 17.51 12.33 -7.48
CA PHE A 84 17.01 10.98 -7.48
C PHE A 84 17.82 10.03 -8.37
N LEU A 85 18.14 10.43 -9.61
CA LEU A 85 19.00 9.62 -10.50
C LEU A 85 20.34 9.31 -9.84
N ILE A 86 20.94 10.30 -9.17
CA ILE A 86 22.16 10.13 -8.38
C ILE A 86 21.92 9.14 -7.25
N SER A 87 20.86 9.33 -6.46
CA SER A 87 20.53 8.44 -5.32
C SER A 87 20.37 6.98 -5.77
N TYR A 88 19.67 6.78 -6.89
CA TYR A 88 19.32 5.50 -7.47
C TYR A 88 20.54 4.67 -7.91
N THR A 89 21.67 5.31 -8.18
CA THR A 89 22.92 4.58 -8.47
C THR A 89 23.34 3.64 -7.35
N ALA A 90 22.98 3.91 -6.09
CA ALA A 90 23.21 2.98 -4.98
C ALA A 90 22.35 1.71 -5.08
N VAL A 91 21.13 1.81 -5.60
CA VAL A 91 20.30 0.63 -5.91
C VAL A 91 20.98 -0.18 -7.02
N LEU A 92 21.43 0.48 -8.09
CA LEU A 92 22.14 -0.18 -9.19
C LEU A 92 23.43 -0.86 -8.72
N GLY A 93 24.20 -0.22 -7.84
CA GLY A 93 25.38 -0.81 -7.22
C GLY A 93 25.03 -2.08 -6.45
N HIS A 94 24.00 -2.05 -5.61
CA HIS A 94 23.61 -3.22 -4.82
C HIS A 94 23.06 -4.37 -5.67
N VAL A 95 22.36 -4.07 -6.76
CA VAL A 95 21.81 -5.09 -7.67
C VAL A 95 22.89 -5.65 -8.59
N PHE A 96 23.77 -4.78 -9.09
CA PHE A 96 24.84 -5.09 -10.03
C PHE A 96 26.22 -4.69 -9.49
N PRO A 97 26.71 -5.30 -8.39
CA PRO A 97 28.02 -4.96 -7.84
C PRO A 97 29.13 -5.43 -8.77
N PHE A 98 30.05 -4.52 -9.12
CA PHE A 98 31.11 -4.77 -10.10
C PHE A 98 31.99 -5.98 -9.73
N TYR A 99 32.39 -6.10 -8.45
CA TYR A 99 33.26 -7.18 -7.96
C TYR A 99 32.53 -8.53 -7.80
N LEU A 100 31.20 -8.51 -7.90
CA LEU A 100 30.35 -9.69 -7.76
C LEU A 100 29.82 -10.18 -9.12
N LYS A 101 30.51 -9.88 -10.21
CA LYS A 101 30.09 -10.22 -11.59
C LYS A 101 28.66 -9.73 -11.88
N LEU A 102 28.31 -8.55 -11.36
CA LEU A 102 27.00 -7.92 -11.49
C LEU A 102 25.84 -8.76 -10.92
N LYS A 103 26.11 -9.63 -9.95
CA LYS A 103 25.11 -10.45 -9.26
C LYS A 103 25.11 -10.13 -7.76
N GLY A 104 24.26 -9.19 -7.36
CA GLY A 104 24.13 -8.74 -5.96
C GLY A 104 22.81 -9.13 -5.30
N GLY A 105 22.24 -8.20 -4.55
CA GLY A 105 20.92 -8.34 -3.91
C GLY A 105 19.79 -7.76 -4.77
N GLN A 106 18.62 -7.58 -4.17
CA GLN A 106 17.41 -7.14 -4.88
C GLN A 106 17.17 -5.63 -4.81
N GLY A 107 17.85 -4.92 -3.90
CA GLY A 107 17.80 -3.45 -3.83
C GLY A 107 16.67 -2.87 -2.99
N GLU A 108 15.80 -3.70 -2.41
CA GLU A 108 14.61 -3.23 -1.68
C GLU A 108 14.96 -2.36 -0.45
N ALA A 109 15.91 -2.79 0.37
CA ALA A 109 16.35 -2.02 1.53
C ALA A 109 17.10 -0.73 1.15
N THR A 110 18.00 -0.80 0.17
CA THR A 110 18.64 0.40 -0.40
C THR A 110 17.62 1.40 -0.92
N ALA A 111 16.60 0.88 -1.60
CA ALA A 111 15.53 1.68 -2.14
C ALA A 111 14.69 2.35 -1.04
N MET A 112 14.37 1.60 0.03
CA MET A 112 13.71 2.12 1.22
C MET A 112 14.56 3.21 1.92
N GLY A 113 15.88 3.07 1.95
CA GLY A 113 16.77 4.10 2.50
C GLY A 113 16.67 5.43 1.74
N ILE A 114 16.71 5.38 0.40
CA ILE A 114 16.53 6.57 -0.45
C ILE A 114 15.16 7.22 -0.18
N PHE A 115 14.12 6.40 -0.06
CA PHE A 115 12.79 6.89 0.27
C PHE A 115 12.72 7.60 1.60
N LEU A 116 13.22 6.97 2.68
CA LEU A 116 13.21 7.55 4.01
C LEU A 116 13.86 8.93 4.00
N PHE A 117 14.97 9.10 3.27
CA PHE A 117 15.61 10.40 3.11
C PHE A 117 14.67 11.46 2.51
N PHE A 118 14.07 11.19 1.35
CA PHE A 118 13.17 12.13 0.69
C PHE A 118 11.87 12.34 1.45
N PHE A 119 11.33 11.28 2.06
CA PHE A 119 10.16 11.33 2.94
C PHE A 119 10.42 12.29 4.10
N PHE A 120 11.50 12.08 4.87
CA PHE A 120 11.85 12.95 5.98
C PHE A 120 12.13 14.37 5.52
N ARG A 121 12.83 14.58 4.41
CA ARG A 121 13.07 15.91 3.87
C ARG A 121 11.76 16.65 3.55
N THR A 122 10.83 16.00 2.86
CA THR A 122 9.52 16.59 2.52
C THR A 122 8.70 16.86 3.79
N LEU A 123 8.82 16.02 4.82
CA LEU A 123 8.18 16.23 6.11
C LEU A 123 8.83 17.35 6.94
N PHE A 124 10.16 17.50 6.95
CA PHE A 124 10.82 18.59 7.70
C PHE A 124 10.45 19.99 7.19
N MET A 125 9.91 20.10 5.97
CA MET A 125 9.41 21.36 5.43
C MET A 125 7.93 21.65 5.78
N LYS A 126 7.20 20.71 6.41
CA LYS A 126 5.78 20.86 6.79
C LYS A 126 5.58 20.53 8.28
N SER A 127 4.92 21.41 9.03
CA SER A 127 4.84 21.44 10.50
C SER A 127 4.22 20.22 11.23
N ASP A 128 3.80 19.16 10.55
CA ASP A 128 3.14 17.99 11.16
C ASP A 128 4.11 16.81 11.39
N PHE A 129 5.33 17.13 11.79
CA PHE A 129 6.46 16.20 11.95
C PHE A 129 6.18 15.05 12.93
N ILE A 130 5.64 15.35 14.11
CA ILE A 130 5.53 14.39 15.22
C ILE A 130 4.51 13.30 14.88
N ILE A 131 3.38 13.66 14.28
CA ILE A 131 2.31 12.72 13.95
C ILE A 131 2.76 11.80 12.81
N ALA A 132 3.35 12.34 11.74
CA ALA A 132 3.84 11.55 10.62
C ALA A 132 5.00 10.61 11.02
N PHE A 133 5.89 11.07 11.89
CA PHE A 133 6.98 10.27 12.45
C PHE A 133 6.47 9.13 13.34
N LEU A 134 5.55 9.41 14.26
CA LEU A 134 4.98 8.39 15.15
C LEU A 134 4.20 7.33 14.38
N LEU A 135 3.45 7.71 13.34
CA LEU A 135 2.76 6.76 12.47
C LEU A 135 3.74 5.89 11.68
N LEU A 136 4.77 6.48 11.07
CA LEU A 136 5.78 5.72 10.33
C LEU A 136 6.59 4.80 11.25
N LEU A 137 6.94 5.25 12.46
CA LEU A 137 7.68 4.47 13.45
C LEU A 137 6.83 3.30 13.95
N PHE A 138 5.59 3.54 14.37
CA PHE A 138 4.68 2.47 14.82
C PHE A 138 4.42 1.45 13.70
N TYR A 139 4.38 1.95 12.46
CA TYR A 139 4.22 1.15 11.26
C TYR A 139 5.44 0.29 10.94
N VAL A 140 6.64 0.88 10.91
CA VAL A 140 7.91 0.16 10.68
C VAL A 140 8.16 -0.85 11.81
N LEU A 141 7.86 -0.50 13.06
CA LEU A 141 7.93 -1.42 14.20
C LEU A 141 6.90 -2.54 14.10
N GLY A 142 5.69 -2.26 13.62
CA GLY A 142 4.68 -3.28 13.29
C GLY A 142 5.16 -4.23 12.19
N LEU A 143 5.79 -3.71 11.14
CA LEU A 143 6.39 -4.52 10.07
C LEU A 143 7.58 -5.37 10.57
N ILE A 144 8.40 -4.80 11.46
CA ILE A 144 9.53 -5.47 12.08
C ILE A 144 9.06 -6.58 13.03
N TYR A 145 8.00 -6.33 13.79
CA TYR A 145 7.38 -7.34 14.66
C TYR A 145 6.82 -8.52 13.84
N ILE A 146 6.38 -8.26 12.62
CA ILE A 146 5.89 -9.29 11.69
C ILE A 146 7.01 -9.72 10.71
N ILE A 147 8.27 -9.83 11.12
CA ILE A 147 9.42 -10.17 10.23
C ILE A 147 9.39 -11.57 9.57
N GLY A 148 8.30 -12.33 9.69
CA GLY A 148 7.97 -13.41 8.76
C GLY A 148 7.32 -12.97 7.43
N LEU A 149 6.86 -11.71 7.30
CA LEU A 149 5.87 -11.22 6.30
C LEU A 149 6.40 -10.35 5.15
N SER A 150 7.70 -10.24 4.94
CA SER A 150 8.32 -9.21 4.07
C SER A 150 7.84 -9.15 2.61
N ARG A 151 7.15 -10.18 2.09
CA ARG A 151 6.90 -10.34 0.63
C ARG A 151 5.59 -9.76 0.11
N ILE A 152 4.51 -9.73 0.90
CA ILE A 152 3.21 -9.18 0.46
C ILE A 152 3.15 -7.69 0.78
N LEU A 153 3.71 -7.30 1.92
CA LEU A 153 3.56 -5.95 2.44
C LEU A 153 4.40 -4.94 1.63
N GLY A 154 5.66 -5.25 1.30
CA GLY A 154 6.50 -4.39 0.44
C GLY A 154 5.90 -4.12 -0.95
N LEU A 155 5.11 -5.06 -1.49
CA LEU A 155 4.43 -4.93 -2.79
C LEU A 155 3.34 -3.86 -2.78
N TYR A 156 2.67 -3.60 -1.67
CA TYR A 156 1.54 -2.65 -1.65
C TYR A 156 1.86 -1.39 -0.86
N ILE A 157 2.71 -1.50 0.15
CA ILE A 157 2.99 -0.42 1.09
C ILE A 157 3.96 0.59 0.53
N LEU A 158 5.05 0.10 -0.09
CA LEU A 158 6.03 1.00 -0.68
C LEU A 158 5.34 1.89 -1.72
N PRO A 159 4.53 1.35 -2.66
CA PRO A 159 3.76 2.19 -3.58
C PRO A 159 2.86 3.24 -2.93
N ILE A 160 2.16 2.87 -1.87
CA ILE A 160 1.24 3.80 -1.18
C ILE A 160 2.04 4.87 -0.42
N ALA A 161 3.14 4.51 0.24
CA ALA A 161 4.04 5.42 0.94
C ALA A 161 4.78 6.36 -0.03
N PHE A 162 5.11 5.89 -1.23
CA PHE A 162 5.64 6.74 -2.29
C PHE A 162 4.58 7.65 -2.88
N LEU A 163 3.38 7.15 -3.24
CA LEU A 163 2.26 7.99 -3.67
C LEU A 163 2.00 9.14 -2.68
N LEU A 164 2.13 8.86 -1.37
CA LEU A 164 2.05 9.82 -0.29
C LEU A 164 3.09 10.95 -0.34
N VAL A 165 4.37 10.64 -0.56
CA VAL A 165 5.42 11.67 -0.69
C VAL A 165 5.26 12.42 -2.01
N ALA A 166 4.91 11.69 -3.06
CA ALA A 166 4.71 12.25 -4.39
C ALA A 166 3.74 13.42 -4.27
N ILE A 167 2.56 13.20 -3.67
CA ILE A 167 1.47 14.18 -3.58
C ILE A 167 1.87 15.53 -2.95
N HIS A 168 2.90 15.54 -2.11
CA HIS A 168 3.35 16.70 -1.34
C HIS A 168 4.53 17.45 -1.94
N SER A 169 5.03 16.91 -3.04
CA SER A 169 6.29 17.27 -3.66
C SER A 169 6.01 18.11 -4.91
N SER A 170 6.97 18.92 -5.37
CA SER A 170 6.77 19.72 -6.59
C SER A 170 6.40 18.83 -7.79
N THR A 171 5.87 19.40 -8.87
CA THR A 171 5.36 18.64 -10.04
C THR A 171 6.35 17.62 -10.61
N LEU A 172 7.67 17.89 -10.52
CA LEU A 172 8.73 16.98 -10.98
C LEU A 172 9.10 15.88 -9.96
N GLU A 173 8.92 16.15 -8.67
CA GLU A 173 9.19 15.20 -7.60
C GLU A 173 8.16 14.07 -7.60
N TRP A 174 6.88 14.38 -7.86
CA TRP A 174 5.79 13.40 -7.87
C TRP A 174 6.05 12.29 -8.90
N VAL A 175 6.44 12.68 -10.11
CA VAL A 175 6.78 11.76 -11.22
C VAL A 175 7.93 10.84 -10.84
N THR A 176 8.96 11.40 -10.20
CA THR A 176 10.15 10.66 -9.78
C THR A 176 9.81 9.61 -8.73
N ILE A 177 8.96 9.98 -7.79
CA ILE A 177 8.48 9.11 -6.73
C ILE A 177 7.56 8.00 -7.27
N LEU A 178 6.72 8.30 -8.27
CA LEU A 178 5.93 7.30 -8.99
C LEU A 178 6.78 6.29 -9.78
N ILE A 179 7.85 6.74 -10.43
CA ILE A 179 8.76 5.83 -11.14
C ILE A 179 9.39 4.83 -10.16
N PHE A 180 9.78 5.30 -8.98
CA PHE A 180 10.34 4.44 -7.95
C PHE A 180 9.31 3.51 -7.30
N THR A 181 8.09 4.00 -7.10
CA THR A 181 6.92 3.19 -6.72
C THR A 181 6.77 2.02 -7.68
N ALA A 182 6.72 2.32 -8.97
CA ALA A 182 6.54 1.32 -10.01
C ALA A 182 7.73 0.35 -10.05
N HIS A 183 8.95 0.86 -9.87
CA HIS A 183 10.15 0.03 -9.84
C HIS A 183 10.18 -0.93 -8.63
N THR A 184 9.97 -0.40 -7.41
CA THR A 184 9.94 -1.22 -6.19
C THR A 184 8.79 -2.22 -6.24
N PHE A 185 7.61 -1.81 -6.71
CA PHE A 185 6.49 -2.71 -7.01
C PHE A 185 6.89 -3.83 -7.96
N ALA A 186 7.51 -3.50 -9.10
CA ALA A 186 7.91 -4.47 -10.11
C ALA A 186 9.00 -5.42 -9.59
N VAL A 187 9.95 -4.93 -8.82
CA VAL A 187 11.00 -5.74 -8.18
C VAL A 187 10.39 -6.70 -7.16
N SER A 188 9.55 -6.20 -6.24
CA SER A 188 8.88 -7.06 -5.27
C SER A 188 7.93 -8.07 -5.94
N LEU A 189 7.27 -7.69 -7.04
CA LEU A 189 6.45 -8.59 -7.85
C LEU A 189 7.30 -9.70 -8.49
N ARG A 190 8.42 -9.33 -9.10
CA ARG A 190 9.38 -10.25 -9.72
C ARG A 190 9.97 -11.21 -8.69
N ASN A 191 10.36 -10.70 -7.52
CA ASN A 191 10.92 -11.49 -6.42
C ASN A 191 9.90 -12.50 -5.91
N ARG A 192 8.63 -12.11 -5.84
CA ARG A 192 7.54 -13.02 -5.52
C ARG A 192 7.41 -14.14 -6.53
N ILE A 193 7.35 -13.82 -7.83
CA ILE A 193 7.27 -14.81 -8.91
C ILE A 193 8.45 -15.78 -8.82
N LYS A 194 9.68 -15.28 -8.65
CA LYS A 194 10.89 -16.11 -8.54
C LYS A 194 10.95 -16.98 -7.28
N SER A 195 10.48 -16.46 -6.15
CA SER A 195 10.54 -17.17 -4.87
C SER A 195 9.56 -18.35 -4.78
N GLY A 196 8.71 -18.53 -5.79
CA GLY A 196 7.65 -19.53 -5.76
C GLY A 196 6.65 -19.31 -4.63
N TYR A 197 6.61 -18.11 -4.03
CA TYR A 197 5.69 -17.78 -2.94
C TYR A 197 4.27 -17.93 -3.45
N LYS A 198 3.64 -19.02 -3.04
CA LYS A 198 2.22 -19.27 -3.24
C LYS A 198 1.51 -18.71 -2.02
N LEU A 199 0.52 -17.85 -2.26
CA LEU A 199 -0.48 -17.55 -1.24
C LEU A 199 -1.06 -18.86 -0.71
N SER A 200 -1.55 -18.84 0.51
CA SER A 200 -2.30 -19.97 1.04
C SER A 200 -3.38 -20.37 0.01
N GLU A 201 -3.60 -21.68 -0.13
CA GLU A 201 -4.61 -22.21 -1.04
C GLU A 201 -5.97 -21.56 -0.76
N ARG A 202 -6.28 -21.40 0.54
CA ARG A 202 -7.43 -20.65 1.03
C ARG A 202 -7.54 -19.26 0.41
N THR A 203 -6.47 -18.46 0.39
CA THR A 203 -6.49 -17.11 -0.21
C THR A 203 -6.65 -17.16 -1.72
N ARG A 204 -5.97 -18.07 -2.43
CA ARG A 204 -6.05 -18.19 -3.89
C ARG A 204 -7.46 -18.52 -4.38
N VAL A 205 -8.16 -19.39 -3.64
CA VAL A 205 -9.53 -19.79 -3.97
C VAL A 205 -10.54 -18.73 -3.52
N THR A 206 -10.28 -18.02 -2.41
CA THR A 206 -11.23 -17.06 -1.82
C THR A 206 -11.18 -15.67 -2.47
N ILE A 207 -10.01 -15.21 -2.91
CA ILE A 207 -9.84 -13.88 -3.50
C ILE A 207 -10.05 -13.95 -5.01
N LYS A 208 -11.04 -13.21 -5.50
CA LYS A 208 -11.21 -12.95 -6.93
C LYS A 208 -10.37 -11.76 -7.37
N TRP A 209 -9.26 -12.03 -8.05
CA TRP A 209 -8.28 -11.01 -8.47
C TRP A 209 -8.84 -9.95 -9.42
N SER A 210 -9.79 -10.31 -10.27
CA SER A 210 -10.56 -9.38 -11.11
C SER A 210 -11.19 -8.25 -10.28
N ARG A 211 -11.82 -8.61 -9.16
CA ARG A 211 -12.45 -7.65 -8.25
C ARG A 211 -11.43 -6.84 -7.47
N PHE A 212 -10.35 -7.49 -7.08
CA PHE A 212 -9.23 -6.81 -6.42
C PHE A 212 -8.67 -5.69 -7.32
N ALA A 213 -8.47 -5.98 -8.61
CA ALA A 213 -8.03 -4.99 -9.60
C ALA A 213 -9.11 -3.93 -9.92
N ALA A 214 -10.39 -4.26 -9.76
CA ALA A 214 -11.49 -3.33 -10.00
C ALA A 214 -11.70 -2.28 -8.89
N ARG A 215 -11.30 -2.56 -7.64
CA ARG A 215 -11.54 -1.66 -6.49
C ARG A 215 -10.93 -0.26 -6.64
N PRO A 216 -9.69 -0.09 -7.13
CA PRO A 216 -9.12 1.24 -7.36
C PRO A 216 -9.91 2.11 -8.35
N PHE A 217 -10.73 1.54 -9.24
CA PHE A 217 -11.59 2.35 -10.13
C PHE A 217 -12.64 3.16 -9.36
N ALA A 218 -12.96 2.77 -8.11
CA ALA A 218 -13.80 3.59 -7.24
C ALA A 218 -13.19 4.97 -6.94
N LEU A 219 -11.86 5.12 -7.04
CA LEU A 219 -11.19 6.40 -6.91
C LEU A 219 -11.60 7.38 -8.03
N LEU A 220 -12.08 6.89 -9.17
CA LEU A 220 -12.61 7.74 -10.23
C LEU A 220 -13.81 8.56 -9.74
N PHE A 221 -14.68 8.02 -8.89
CA PHE A 221 -15.78 8.80 -8.33
C PHE A 221 -15.26 9.96 -7.48
N ILE A 222 -14.22 9.73 -6.69
CA ILE A 222 -13.58 10.76 -5.88
C ILE A 222 -12.97 11.84 -6.79
N ILE A 223 -12.16 11.43 -7.79
CA ILE A 223 -11.52 12.35 -8.73
C ILE A 223 -12.56 13.19 -9.48
N ILE A 224 -13.61 12.55 -10.00
CA ILE A 224 -14.71 13.23 -10.72
C ILE A 224 -15.41 14.21 -9.77
N TYR A 225 -15.68 13.85 -8.52
CA TYR A 225 -16.34 14.75 -7.58
C TYR A 225 -15.51 16.00 -7.27
N TYR A 226 -14.18 15.87 -7.19
CA TYR A 226 -13.32 17.05 -7.02
C TYR A 226 -13.30 17.98 -8.25
N GLN A 227 -13.61 17.45 -9.43
CA GLN A 227 -13.62 18.22 -10.68
C GLN A 227 -15.01 18.71 -11.10
N THR A 228 -16.06 18.27 -10.42
CA THR A 228 -17.45 18.50 -10.83
C THR A 228 -18.34 18.91 -9.66
N SER A 229 -19.62 19.21 -9.95
CA SER A 229 -20.58 19.61 -8.93
C SER A 229 -21.16 18.41 -8.17
N ARG A 230 -21.66 18.66 -6.96
CA ARG A 230 -22.38 17.65 -6.17
C ARG A 230 -23.58 17.06 -6.91
N SER A 231 -24.31 17.88 -7.68
CA SER A 231 -25.42 17.39 -8.50
C SER A 231 -24.95 16.39 -9.55
N PHE A 232 -23.81 16.65 -10.19
CA PHE A 232 -23.26 15.76 -11.20
C PHE A 232 -22.82 14.42 -10.61
N ILE A 233 -22.05 14.41 -9.52
CA ILE A 233 -21.61 13.15 -8.91
C ILE A 233 -22.80 12.33 -8.38
N LEU A 234 -23.83 12.96 -7.84
CA LEU A 234 -25.03 12.26 -7.36
C LEU A 234 -25.78 11.59 -8.51
N LYS A 235 -25.92 12.27 -9.66
CA LYS A 235 -26.52 11.68 -10.86
C LYS A 235 -25.67 10.52 -11.39
N LEU A 236 -24.35 10.69 -11.47
CA LEU A 236 -23.44 9.66 -11.96
C LEU A 236 -23.42 8.44 -11.04
N ALA A 237 -23.14 8.63 -9.74
CA ALA A 237 -23.10 7.55 -8.77
C ALA A 237 -24.47 6.89 -8.60
N GLY A 238 -25.55 7.66 -8.65
CA GLY A 238 -26.92 7.16 -8.62
C GLY A 238 -27.25 6.30 -9.84
N ALA A 239 -26.91 6.75 -11.05
CA ALA A 239 -27.09 5.97 -12.28
C ALA A 239 -26.30 4.66 -12.26
N VAL A 240 -25.04 4.69 -11.79
CA VAL A 240 -24.23 3.48 -11.62
C VAL A 240 -24.85 2.56 -10.58
N ALA A 241 -25.23 3.07 -9.41
CA ALA A 241 -25.86 2.27 -8.35
C ALA A 241 -27.17 1.63 -8.82
N LEU A 242 -28.03 2.38 -9.52
CA LEU A 242 -29.28 1.86 -10.10
C LEU A 242 -29.02 0.80 -11.16
N THR A 243 -27.99 0.96 -11.99
CA THR A 243 -27.63 -0.04 -13.00
C THR A 243 -27.23 -1.36 -12.34
N PHE A 244 -26.39 -1.32 -11.30
CA PHE A 244 -25.98 -2.52 -10.56
C PHE A 244 -27.15 -3.13 -9.78
N LEU A 245 -28.01 -2.30 -9.18
CA LEU A 245 -29.21 -2.75 -8.47
C LEU A 245 -30.19 -3.44 -9.42
N ALA A 246 -30.50 -2.83 -10.56
CA ALA A 246 -31.36 -3.40 -11.59
C ALA A 246 -30.79 -4.73 -12.13
N PHE A 247 -29.48 -4.76 -12.36
CA PHE A 247 -28.78 -5.98 -12.76
C PHE A 247 -28.95 -7.10 -11.74
N ASP A 248 -28.73 -6.84 -10.45
CA ASP A 248 -28.92 -7.84 -9.40
C ASP A 248 -30.39 -8.23 -9.22
N LEU A 249 -31.35 -7.30 -9.37
CA LEU A 249 -32.77 -7.61 -9.33
C LEU A 249 -33.16 -8.57 -10.47
N ILE A 250 -32.71 -8.31 -11.70
CA ILE A 250 -32.92 -9.19 -12.85
C ILE A 250 -32.29 -10.56 -12.57
N ARG A 251 -31.04 -10.57 -12.10
CA ARG A 251 -30.31 -11.80 -11.76
C ARG A 251 -31.06 -12.61 -10.70
N LEU A 252 -31.58 -11.98 -9.66
CA LEU A 252 -32.27 -12.65 -8.55
C LEU A 252 -33.74 -13.01 -8.88
N SER A 253 -34.34 -12.39 -9.90
CA SER A 253 -35.75 -12.62 -10.27
C SER A 253 -36.04 -14.00 -10.87
N LYS A 254 -35.09 -14.57 -11.64
CA LYS A 254 -35.28 -15.85 -12.34
C LYS A 254 -34.05 -16.73 -12.19
N ALA A 255 -34.24 -17.96 -11.69
CA ALA A 255 -33.16 -18.91 -11.45
C ALA A 255 -32.34 -19.23 -12.72
N GLY A 256 -33.00 -19.39 -13.87
CA GLY A 256 -32.31 -19.65 -15.15
C GLY A 256 -31.40 -18.49 -15.59
N ILE A 257 -31.85 -17.24 -15.41
CA ILE A 257 -31.05 -16.04 -15.70
C ILE A 257 -29.89 -15.94 -14.70
N ASN A 258 -30.15 -16.20 -13.42
CA ASN A 258 -29.12 -16.20 -12.39
C ASN A 258 -27.98 -17.18 -12.73
N GLN A 259 -28.31 -18.42 -13.04
CA GLN A 259 -27.34 -19.45 -13.38
C GLN A 259 -26.53 -19.10 -14.63
N ALA A 260 -27.20 -18.58 -15.68
CA ALA A 260 -26.53 -18.13 -16.89
C ALA A 260 -25.54 -16.99 -16.59
N ILE A 261 -25.95 -15.96 -15.84
CA ILE A 261 -25.09 -14.83 -15.46
C ILE A 261 -23.94 -15.28 -14.57
N MET A 262 -24.20 -16.11 -13.56
CA MET A 262 -23.18 -16.63 -12.63
C MET A 262 -22.11 -17.45 -13.36
N LYS A 263 -22.50 -18.18 -14.40
CA LYS A 263 -21.59 -18.96 -15.26
C LYS A 263 -20.77 -18.05 -16.18
N THR A 264 -21.44 -17.16 -16.92
CA THR A 264 -20.80 -16.26 -17.91
C THR A 264 -19.89 -15.23 -17.24
N LEU A 265 -20.34 -14.62 -16.14
CA LEU A 265 -19.61 -13.63 -15.37
C LEU A 265 -19.01 -14.23 -14.10
N SER A 266 -18.54 -15.48 -14.18
CA SER A 266 -17.93 -16.19 -13.05
C SER A 266 -16.70 -15.47 -12.50
N PHE A 267 -16.03 -14.61 -13.27
CA PHE A 267 -14.94 -13.77 -12.78
C PHE A 267 -15.43 -12.65 -11.83
N ALA A 268 -16.70 -12.23 -11.91
CA ALA A 268 -17.25 -11.08 -11.18
C ALA A 268 -18.03 -11.46 -9.90
N PHE A 269 -18.76 -12.58 -9.91
CA PHE A 269 -19.65 -12.98 -8.80
C PHE A 269 -19.06 -14.08 -7.92
N LYS A 270 -19.25 -14.05 -6.60
CA LYS A 270 -18.90 -15.18 -5.72
C LYS A 270 -20.03 -16.19 -5.65
N THR A 271 -19.72 -17.47 -5.43
CA THR A 271 -20.75 -18.51 -5.20
C THR A 271 -21.70 -18.15 -4.06
N LYS A 272 -21.20 -17.56 -2.98
CA LYS A 272 -22.03 -17.06 -1.86
C LYS A 272 -22.99 -15.90 -2.22
N GLU A 273 -22.80 -15.25 -3.37
CA GLU A 273 -23.63 -14.14 -3.86
C GLU A 273 -24.75 -14.64 -4.81
N GLU A 274 -24.90 -15.96 -4.98
CA GLU A 274 -25.92 -16.54 -5.85
C GLU A 274 -27.34 -16.13 -5.42
N LYS A 275 -27.62 -16.09 -4.11
CA LYS A 275 -28.96 -15.79 -3.57
C LYS A 275 -29.09 -14.41 -2.93
N THR A 276 -28.05 -13.59 -2.98
CA THR A 276 -27.98 -12.28 -2.30
C THR A 276 -27.51 -11.22 -3.27
N PHE A 277 -27.72 -9.94 -2.97
CA PHE A 277 -27.14 -8.85 -3.76
C PHE A 277 -25.61 -8.97 -3.80
N SER A 278 -25.02 -8.64 -4.95
CA SER A 278 -23.58 -8.68 -5.11
C SER A 278 -22.93 -7.62 -4.23
N SER A 279 -21.71 -7.88 -3.77
CA SER A 279 -20.96 -6.87 -3.00
C SER A 279 -20.53 -5.66 -3.87
N MET A 280 -20.60 -5.77 -5.20
CA MET A 280 -20.43 -4.60 -6.08
C MET A 280 -21.63 -3.66 -5.98
N THR A 281 -22.85 -4.20 -5.97
CA THR A 281 -24.08 -3.42 -5.75
C THR A 281 -24.09 -2.77 -4.38
N HIS A 282 -23.74 -3.50 -3.33
CA HIS A 282 -23.61 -2.92 -1.99
C HIS A 282 -22.62 -1.76 -1.98
N PHE A 283 -21.46 -1.90 -2.61
CA PHE A 283 -20.44 -0.87 -2.69
C PHE A 283 -20.89 0.38 -3.48
N THR A 284 -21.52 0.20 -4.64
CA THR A 284 -21.99 1.34 -5.46
C THR A 284 -23.13 2.09 -4.78
N VAL A 285 -24.05 1.37 -4.12
CA VAL A 285 -25.10 1.95 -3.29
C VAL A 285 -24.50 2.70 -2.09
N ALA A 286 -23.51 2.12 -1.39
CA ALA A 286 -22.82 2.78 -0.29
C ALA A 286 -22.12 4.07 -0.72
N SER A 287 -21.51 4.06 -1.90
CA SER A 287 -20.84 5.23 -2.48
C SER A 287 -21.84 6.34 -2.79
N PHE A 288 -22.95 6.00 -3.44
CA PHE A 288 -24.05 6.95 -3.69
C PHE A 288 -24.60 7.54 -2.40
N LEU A 289 -24.93 6.70 -1.41
CA LEU A 289 -25.43 7.14 -0.11
C LEU A 289 -24.41 8.01 0.63
N SER A 290 -23.11 7.69 0.52
CA SER A 290 -22.06 8.52 1.13
C SER A 290 -22.03 9.92 0.52
N PHE A 291 -22.12 10.06 -0.81
CA PHE A 291 -22.20 11.37 -1.47
C PHE A 291 -23.50 12.13 -1.16
N LEU A 292 -24.59 11.39 -0.95
CA LEU A 292 -25.90 11.96 -0.63
C LEU A 292 -25.93 12.50 0.80
N LEU A 293 -25.43 11.74 1.76
CA LEU A 293 -25.60 12.01 3.18
C LEU A 293 -24.52 12.90 3.78
N PHE A 294 -23.29 12.83 3.26
CA PHE A 294 -22.14 13.53 3.87
C PHE A 294 -21.61 14.68 3.01
N PRO A 295 -20.92 15.65 3.64
CA PRO A 295 -20.11 16.64 2.92
C PRO A 295 -19.11 15.98 1.99
N ARG A 296 -18.70 16.69 0.92
CA ARG A 296 -17.81 16.16 -0.11
C ARG A 296 -16.58 15.49 0.50
N GLU A 297 -15.94 16.20 1.41
CA GLU A 297 -14.69 15.80 2.02
C GLU A 297 -14.87 14.51 2.84
N THR A 298 -15.89 14.44 3.68
CA THR A 298 -16.24 13.26 4.50
C THR A 298 -16.65 12.06 3.65
N SER A 299 -17.49 12.29 2.62
CA SER A 299 -17.99 11.24 1.73
C SER A 299 -16.87 10.57 0.91
N CYS A 300 -15.94 11.36 0.39
CA CYS A 300 -14.79 10.84 -0.34
C CYS A 300 -13.85 10.08 0.60
N CYS A 301 -13.60 10.57 1.82
CA CYS A 301 -12.78 9.86 2.80
C CYS A 301 -13.40 8.51 3.19
N SER A 302 -14.72 8.45 3.37
CA SER A 302 -15.39 7.22 3.82
C SER A 302 -15.32 6.09 2.78
N ILE A 303 -15.37 6.44 1.48
CA ILE A 303 -15.25 5.48 0.37
C ILE A 303 -13.82 4.90 0.27
N LEU A 304 -12.79 5.63 0.73
CA LEU A 304 -11.42 5.11 0.73
C LEU A 304 -11.25 3.88 1.64
N PHE A 305 -12.01 3.79 2.75
CA PHE A 305 -11.81 2.71 3.72
C PHE A 305 -12.25 1.34 3.20
N PRO A 306 -13.39 1.16 2.51
CA PRO A 306 -13.66 -0.14 1.85
C PRO A 306 -12.74 -0.43 0.66
N VAL A 307 -12.24 0.61 -0.04
CA VAL A 307 -11.31 0.42 -1.16
C VAL A 307 -9.98 -0.12 -0.67
N PHE A 308 -9.41 0.47 0.37
CA PHE A 308 -8.10 0.10 0.91
C PHE A 308 -8.21 -0.76 2.17
N GLY A 309 -8.86 -0.28 3.23
CA GLY A 309 -9.03 -0.95 4.51
C GLY A 309 -9.58 -2.38 4.39
N ASP A 310 -10.81 -2.55 3.86
CA ASP A 310 -11.43 -3.89 3.72
C ASP A 310 -10.58 -4.81 2.83
N MET A 311 -10.01 -4.26 1.75
CA MET A 311 -9.16 -5.02 0.84
C MET A 311 -7.97 -5.65 1.56
N PHE A 312 -7.27 -4.88 2.39
CA PHE A 312 -6.13 -5.35 3.16
C PHE A 312 -6.55 -6.17 4.38
N ALA A 313 -7.67 -5.86 5.02
CA ALA A 313 -8.23 -6.64 6.12
C ALA A 313 -8.45 -8.09 5.70
N LYS A 314 -9.06 -8.29 4.52
CA LYS A 314 -9.33 -9.61 3.99
C LYS A 314 -8.04 -10.37 3.61
N LEU A 315 -7.07 -9.69 3.00
CA LEU A 315 -5.77 -10.29 2.69
C LEU A 315 -5.04 -10.75 3.96
N MET A 316 -4.94 -9.86 4.95
CA MET A 316 -4.24 -10.11 6.19
C MET A 316 -4.92 -11.20 7.01
N GLY A 317 -6.25 -11.19 7.07
CA GLY A 317 -7.01 -12.21 7.79
C GLY A 317 -6.95 -13.60 7.17
N LEU A 318 -6.87 -13.71 5.85
CA LEU A 318 -6.77 -15.03 5.18
C LEU A 318 -5.37 -15.63 5.27
N GLU A 319 -4.32 -14.83 5.13
CA GLU A 319 -2.94 -15.30 5.17
C GLU A 319 -2.38 -15.46 6.59
N TYR A 320 -2.78 -14.59 7.51
CA TYR A 320 -2.14 -14.45 8.83
C TYR A 320 -3.11 -14.51 9.99
N GLY A 321 -4.40 -14.69 9.74
CA GLY A 321 -5.42 -14.77 10.77
C GLY A 321 -5.19 -15.92 11.73
N ARG A 322 -4.70 -15.62 12.93
CA ARG A 322 -4.51 -16.61 14.01
C ARG A 322 -5.47 -16.34 15.16
N LYS A 323 -5.64 -15.07 15.52
CA LYS A 323 -6.50 -14.65 16.63
C LYS A 323 -7.87 -14.27 16.09
N LYS A 324 -8.91 -14.99 16.51
CA LYS A 324 -10.29 -14.66 16.15
C LYS A 324 -10.73 -13.35 16.83
N LEU A 325 -11.50 -12.57 16.10
CA LEU A 325 -12.21 -11.40 16.59
C LEU A 325 -13.60 -11.46 15.95
N PHE A 326 -14.60 -11.90 16.72
CA PHE A 326 -15.91 -12.34 16.21
C PHE A 326 -15.78 -13.34 15.05
N GLU A 327 -16.41 -13.06 13.91
CA GLU A 327 -16.34 -13.90 12.69
C GLU A 327 -15.09 -13.62 11.83
N LYS A 328 -14.33 -12.58 12.20
CA LYS A 328 -13.12 -12.13 11.50
C LYS A 328 -11.89 -12.43 12.36
N THR A 329 -10.78 -11.76 12.04
CA THR A 329 -9.48 -11.99 12.68
C THR A 329 -8.92 -10.67 13.16
N LEU A 330 -8.19 -10.70 14.27
CA LEU A 330 -7.49 -9.52 14.80
C LEU A 330 -6.46 -9.01 13.78
N GLU A 331 -5.78 -9.91 13.08
CA GLU A 331 -4.81 -9.54 12.04
C GLU A 331 -5.48 -8.85 10.85
N GLY A 332 -6.69 -9.27 10.48
CA GLY A 332 -7.51 -8.56 9.49
C GLY A 332 -7.94 -7.17 9.98
N PHE A 333 -8.39 -7.05 11.23
CA PHE A 333 -8.77 -5.78 11.84
C PHE A 333 -7.60 -4.78 11.88
N LEU A 334 -6.42 -5.23 12.31
CA LEU A 334 -5.20 -4.43 12.31
C LEU A 334 -4.78 -4.04 10.88
N GLY A 335 -4.95 -4.95 9.92
CA GLY A 335 -4.79 -4.66 8.50
C GLY A 335 -5.71 -3.52 8.04
N TYR A 336 -7.00 -3.59 8.38
CA TYR A 336 -7.96 -2.53 8.05
C TYR A 336 -7.50 -1.18 8.57
N ILE A 337 -7.23 -1.07 9.88
CA ILE A 337 -6.88 0.18 10.53
C ILE A 337 -5.60 0.75 9.94
N SER A 338 -4.56 -0.08 9.79
CA SER A 338 -3.26 0.37 9.30
C SER A 338 -3.38 0.99 7.91
N PHE A 339 -4.00 0.28 6.98
CA PHE A 339 -4.15 0.77 5.60
C PHE A 339 -5.22 1.87 5.48
N GLY A 340 -6.25 1.84 6.33
CA GLY A 340 -7.25 2.88 6.43
C GLY A 340 -6.67 4.20 6.93
N ILE A 341 -5.87 4.20 8.01
CA ILE A 341 -5.18 5.39 8.51
C ILE A 341 -4.22 5.93 7.46
N ILE A 342 -3.50 5.07 6.75
CA ILE A 342 -2.63 5.49 5.65
C ILE A 342 -3.45 6.21 4.57
N ALA A 343 -4.51 5.57 4.05
CA ALA A 343 -5.41 6.15 3.06
C ALA A 343 -6.00 7.49 3.54
N GLY A 344 -6.43 7.54 4.80
CA GLY A 344 -6.96 8.70 5.48
C GLY A 344 -5.94 9.83 5.66
N TYR A 345 -4.67 9.52 5.92
CA TYR A 345 -3.58 10.50 5.97
C TYR A 345 -3.32 11.09 4.58
N VAL A 346 -3.28 10.25 3.52
CA VAL A 346 -3.16 10.74 2.13
C VAL A 346 -4.27 11.75 1.85
N TYR A 347 -5.49 11.34 2.19
CA TYR A 347 -6.69 12.11 1.91
C TYR A 347 -6.73 13.41 2.71
N SER A 348 -6.40 13.35 4.01
CA SER A 348 -6.26 14.51 4.89
C SER A 348 -5.42 15.61 4.27
N LYS A 349 -4.33 15.22 3.63
CA LYS A 349 -3.42 16.16 3.00
C LYS A 349 -3.87 16.65 1.63
N LEU A 350 -4.47 15.79 0.83
CA LEU A 350 -5.00 16.13 -0.50
C LEU A 350 -6.20 17.07 -0.42
N ALA A 351 -7.09 16.81 0.54
CA ALA A 351 -8.41 17.43 0.65
C ALA A 351 -8.48 18.52 1.74
N ASN A 352 -7.35 18.83 2.40
CA ASN A 352 -7.31 19.63 3.62
C ASN A 352 -8.33 19.14 4.68
N PHE A 353 -8.44 17.82 4.81
CA PHE A 353 -9.37 17.15 5.71
C PHE A 353 -8.68 16.86 7.06
N PRO A 354 -9.34 17.00 8.22
CA PRO A 354 -8.69 16.77 9.51
C PRO A 354 -8.23 15.33 9.65
N PHE A 355 -6.94 15.16 9.90
CA PHE A 355 -6.38 13.83 10.01
C PHE A 355 -6.99 13.03 11.17
N LEU A 356 -7.35 13.71 12.27
CA LEU A 356 -8.05 13.09 13.39
C LEU A 356 -9.39 12.46 12.96
N LEU A 357 -10.16 13.13 12.10
CA LEU A 357 -11.39 12.55 11.56
C LEU A 357 -11.10 11.34 10.68
N ALA A 358 -10.02 11.39 9.89
CA ALA A 358 -9.62 10.24 9.08
C ALA A 358 -9.23 9.02 9.93
N ILE A 359 -8.57 9.22 11.08
CA ILE A 359 -8.31 8.16 12.06
C ILE A 359 -9.64 7.61 12.60
N ILE A 360 -10.55 8.47 13.05
CA ILE A 360 -11.88 8.07 13.55
C ILE A 360 -12.61 7.23 12.50
N GLY A 361 -12.61 7.67 11.24
CA GLY A 361 -13.18 6.94 10.12
C GLY A 361 -12.57 5.55 9.94
N ALA A 362 -11.24 5.45 9.93
CA ALA A 362 -10.55 4.17 9.77
C ALA A 362 -10.87 3.17 10.91
N PHE A 363 -10.92 3.64 12.16
CA PHE A 363 -11.33 2.81 13.29
C PHE A 363 -12.80 2.41 13.20
N SER A 364 -13.70 3.35 12.88
CA SER A 364 -15.12 3.07 12.75
C SER A 364 -15.41 2.06 11.64
N GLY A 365 -14.73 2.18 10.49
CA GLY A 365 -14.83 1.22 9.40
C GLY A 365 -14.29 -0.17 9.78
N ALA A 366 -13.18 -0.23 10.53
CA ALA A 366 -12.62 -1.49 11.01
C ALA A 366 -13.54 -2.19 12.02
N ILE A 367 -14.19 -1.43 12.91
CA ILE A 367 -15.17 -1.96 13.85
C ILE A 367 -16.38 -2.50 13.09
N SER A 368 -16.90 -1.71 12.14
CA SER A 368 -18.00 -2.09 11.24
C SER A 368 -17.73 -3.40 10.49
N GLU A 369 -16.49 -3.63 10.05
CA GLU A 369 -16.05 -4.85 9.33
C GLU A 369 -16.09 -6.12 10.20
N VAL A 370 -15.97 -5.97 11.52
CA VAL A 370 -15.78 -7.08 12.45
C VAL A 370 -17.04 -7.39 13.26
N LEU A 371 -17.97 -6.45 13.37
CA LEU A 371 -19.23 -6.66 14.08
C LEU A 371 -20.09 -7.77 13.41
N PRO A 372 -20.67 -8.68 14.20
CA PRO A 372 -21.45 -9.82 13.68
C PRO A 372 -22.89 -9.42 13.34
N TRP A 373 -23.06 -8.47 12.42
CA TRP A 373 -24.37 -8.05 11.93
C TRP A 373 -24.70 -8.58 10.53
N LYS A 374 -25.96 -8.46 10.13
CA LYS A 374 -26.45 -8.96 8.83
C LYS A 374 -26.16 -8.03 7.64
N LEU A 375 -25.54 -6.87 7.86
CA LEU A 375 -25.24 -5.91 6.80
C LEU A 375 -23.96 -6.33 6.05
N ASP A 376 -23.95 -6.14 4.73
CA ASP A 376 -22.73 -6.38 3.94
C ASP A 376 -21.63 -5.39 4.34
N ASP A 377 -20.43 -5.92 4.52
CA ASP A 377 -19.20 -5.21 4.86
C ASP A 377 -18.92 -4.01 3.93
N ASN A 378 -19.22 -4.15 2.63
CA ASN A 378 -18.98 -3.09 1.64
C ASN A 378 -20.02 -1.96 1.72
N LEU A 379 -21.17 -2.20 2.37
CA LEU A 379 -22.20 -1.19 2.64
C LEU A 379 -21.92 -0.50 3.97
N SER A 380 -21.75 -1.30 5.03
CA SER A 380 -21.60 -0.81 6.39
C SER A 380 -20.31 0.00 6.57
N GLY A 381 -19.18 -0.47 6.05
CA GLY A 381 -17.88 0.17 6.26
C GLY A 381 -17.83 1.64 5.85
N ALA A 382 -18.32 1.99 4.67
CA ALA A 382 -18.36 3.39 4.20
C ALA A 382 -19.33 4.25 5.02
N LEU A 383 -20.53 3.74 5.30
CA LEU A 383 -21.57 4.52 5.97
C LEU A 383 -21.25 4.76 7.44
N PHE A 384 -20.75 3.74 8.16
CA PHE A 384 -20.33 3.91 9.56
C PHE A 384 -19.14 4.86 9.68
N SER A 385 -18.13 4.70 8.81
CA SER A 385 -17.00 5.64 8.78
C SER A 385 -17.46 7.07 8.50
N GLY A 386 -18.35 7.25 7.51
CA GLY A 386 -18.90 8.55 7.16
C GLY A 386 -19.72 9.18 8.28
N LEU A 387 -20.58 8.40 8.95
CA LEU A 387 -21.37 8.84 10.10
C LEU A 387 -20.46 9.29 11.25
N ALA A 388 -19.48 8.46 11.63
CA ALA A 388 -18.55 8.79 12.70
C ALA A 388 -17.79 10.09 12.39
N MET A 389 -17.20 10.19 11.19
CA MET A 389 -16.50 11.41 10.77
C MET A 389 -17.41 12.64 10.72
N TYR A 390 -18.65 12.49 10.29
CA TYR A 390 -19.63 13.59 10.23
C TYR A 390 -20.00 14.09 11.64
N TYR A 391 -20.34 13.19 12.56
CA TYR A 391 -20.71 13.58 13.92
C TYR A 391 -19.52 14.19 14.68
N PHE A 392 -18.35 13.54 14.64
CA PHE A 392 -17.15 14.10 15.27
C PHE A 392 -16.67 15.38 14.57
N GLY A 393 -16.89 15.52 13.26
CA GLY A 393 -16.60 16.74 12.51
C GLY A 393 -17.41 17.94 13.01
N LYS A 394 -18.69 17.73 13.33
CA LYS A 394 -19.53 18.76 13.96
C LYS A 394 -19.06 19.11 15.37
N ILE A 395 -18.72 18.11 16.19
CA ILE A 395 -18.23 18.33 17.57
C ILE A 395 -16.93 19.14 17.56
N LEU A 396 -16.06 18.89 16.57
CA LEU A 396 -14.78 19.57 16.42
C LEU A 396 -14.87 20.89 15.63
N ASN A 397 -16.09 21.38 15.32
CA ASN A 397 -16.36 22.60 14.55
C ASN A 397 -15.65 22.66 13.19
N TRP A 398 -15.52 21.51 12.52
CA TRP A 398 -14.91 21.43 11.19
C TRP A 398 -15.94 21.35 10.05
N LEU A 399 -17.17 20.91 10.35
CA LEU A 399 -18.33 20.88 9.45
C LEU A 399 -19.38 21.88 9.90
#